data_AF-A0AA43HZJ7-F1
#
_entry.id   AF-A0AA43HZJ7-F1
#
_cell.length_a   1.000
_cell.length_b   1.000
_cell.length_c   1.000
_cell.angle_alpha   90.00
_cell.angle_beta   90.00
_cell.angle_gamma   90.00
#
_symmetry.space_group_name_H-M   'P 1'
#
loop_
_entity.id
_entity.type
_entity.pdbx_description
1 polymer ?
#
loop_
_entity_poly.entity_id
_entity_poly.type
_entity_poly.pdbx_seq_one_letter_code
_entity_poly.pdbx_strand_id
1 'polypeptide(L)'
;MRLKKRIKNIAVKLYIRFKGNSYFLAKAIVKADKLHAKTGKRYRVFFFGYEYKAWNRQQIQAQKRIGLLRNGLKVGEDFDKICFYDTLNPDGYVSY
;
A
#
# COMPACT_ATOMS: atom_id res chain seq x y z
N MET A 1 0.51 -2.62 -34.71
CA MET A 1 0.32 -1.33 -33.98
C MET A 1 -0.56 -1.41 -32.71
N ARG A 2 -1.51 -2.36 -32.58
CA ARG A 2 -2.44 -2.46 -31.41
C ARG A 2 -1.83 -2.96 -30.10
N LEU A 3 -0.82 -3.84 -30.14
CA LEU A 3 -0.23 -4.45 -28.94
C LEU A 3 0.59 -3.44 -28.11
N LYS A 4 1.41 -2.61 -28.76
CA LYS A 4 2.18 -1.53 -28.11
C LYS A 4 1.27 -0.53 -27.39
N LYS A 5 0.11 -0.19 -27.98
CA LYS A 5 -0.91 0.68 -27.36
C LYS A 5 -1.54 0.03 -26.12
N ARG A 6 -1.82 -1.27 -26.15
CA ARG A 6 -2.35 -2.01 -24.99
C ARG A 6 -1.36 -2.08 -23.83
N ILE A 7 -0.10 -2.39 -24.11
CA ILE A 7 0.97 -2.43 -23.09
C ILE A 7 1.18 -1.03 -22.49
N LYS A 8 1.25 0.01 -23.33
CA LYS A 8 1.34 1.40 -22.86
C LYS A 8 0.16 1.79 -21.98
N ASN A 9 -1.06 1.43 -22.36
CA ASN A 9 -2.25 1.71 -21.54
C ASN A 9 -2.26 0.93 -20.22
N ILE A 10 -1.75 -0.31 -20.20
CA ILE A 10 -1.59 -1.08 -18.97
C ILE A 10 -0.53 -0.44 -18.07
N ALA A 11 0.62 -0.04 -18.62
CA ALA A 11 1.67 0.64 -17.89
C ALA A 11 1.20 2.00 -17.35
N VAL A 12 0.46 2.79 -18.13
CA VAL A 12 -0.14 4.05 -17.69
C VAL A 12 -1.22 3.82 -16.64
N LYS A 13 -2.06 2.78 -16.78
CA LYS A 13 -3.02 2.41 -15.73
C LYS A 13 -2.32 1.99 -14.46
N LEU A 14 -1.24 1.21 -14.53
CA LEU A 14 -0.42 0.84 -13.38
C LEU A 14 0.26 2.07 -12.76
N TYR A 15 0.77 2.97 -13.58
CA TYR A 15 1.34 4.25 -13.15
C TYR A 15 0.30 5.13 -12.46
N ILE A 16 -0.88 5.32 -13.04
CA ILE A 16 -1.99 6.07 -12.41
C ILE A 16 -2.49 5.35 -11.15
N ARG A 17 -2.48 4.02 -11.14
CA ARG A 17 -2.84 3.19 -9.99
C ARG A 17 -1.84 3.39 -8.85
N PHE A 18 -0.54 3.33 -9.10
CA PHE A 18 0.48 3.44 -8.04
C PHE A 18 0.93 4.86 -7.72
N LYS A 19 0.75 5.80 -8.65
CA LYS A 19 1.12 7.21 -8.53
C LYS A 19 -0.09 8.13 -8.46
N GLY A 20 -1.29 7.57 -8.26
CA GLY A 20 -2.57 8.25 -8.22
C GLY A 20 -2.65 9.20 -7.01
N ASN A 21 -2.07 10.37 -7.18
CA ASN A 21 -2.11 11.53 -6.30
C ASN A 21 -1.28 11.39 -4.99
N SER A 22 -0.11 12.05 -4.99
CA SER A 22 0.73 12.24 -3.81
C SER A 22 -0.05 12.80 -2.61
N TYR A 23 -1.10 13.58 -2.86
CA TYR A 23 -2.01 14.07 -1.84
C TYR A 23 -2.71 12.95 -1.06
N PHE A 24 -3.24 11.93 -1.75
CA PHE A 24 -3.92 10.82 -1.08
C PHE A 24 -2.94 9.91 -0.35
N LEU A 25 -1.73 9.73 -0.90
CA LEU A 25 -0.65 9.04 -0.21
C LEU A 25 -0.29 9.78 1.08
N ALA A 26 -0.02 11.09 1.03
CA ALA A 26 0.28 11.90 2.20
C ALA A 26 -0.83 11.85 3.25
N LYS A 27 -2.11 11.91 2.83
CA LYS A 27 -3.25 11.71 3.74
C LYS A 27 -3.24 10.33 4.40
N ALA A 28 -2.91 9.28 3.66
CA ALA A 28 -2.84 7.93 4.19
C ALA A 28 -1.65 7.74 5.16
N ILE A 29 -0.52 8.39 4.90
CA ILE A 29 0.65 8.43 5.79
C ILE A 29 0.25 9.11 7.11
N VAL A 30 -0.29 10.33 7.06
CA VAL A 30 -0.75 11.05 8.26
C VAL A 30 -1.78 10.23 9.04
N LYS A 31 -2.67 9.50 8.33
CA LYS A 31 -3.61 8.59 8.98
C LYS A 31 -2.91 7.42 9.66
N ALA A 32 -1.91 6.82 9.02
CA ALA A 32 -1.10 5.75 9.61
C ALA A 32 -0.39 6.23 10.88
N ASP A 33 0.20 7.42 10.85
CA ASP A 33 0.90 8.02 11.99
C ASP A 33 -0.06 8.29 13.16
N LYS A 34 -1.22 8.87 12.88
CA LYS A 34 -2.26 9.09 13.90
C LYS A 34 -2.72 7.77 14.54
N LEU A 35 -2.87 6.71 13.75
CA LEU A 35 -3.26 5.39 14.25
C LEU A 35 -2.13 4.75 15.07
N HIS A 36 -0.88 4.91 14.63
CA HIS A 36 0.30 4.48 15.37
C HIS A 36 0.39 5.19 16.72
N ALA A 37 0.34 6.53 16.73
CA ALA A 37 0.37 7.33 17.95
C ALA A 37 -0.76 6.96 18.92
N LYS A 38 -1.96 6.64 18.41
CA LYS A 38 -3.11 6.23 19.24
C LYS A 38 -2.99 4.82 19.83
N THR A 39 -2.39 3.88 19.11
CA THR A 39 -2.46 2.44 19.46
C THR A 39 -1.13 1.78 19.77
N GLY A 40 -0.01 2.46 19.50
CA GLY A 40 1.35 1.91 19.56
C GLY A 40 1.65 0.84 18.50
N LYS A 41 0.70 0.49 17.63
CA LYS A 41 0.89 -0.60 16.65
C LYS A 41 1.58 -0.09 15.39
N ARG A 42 2.36 -0.94 14.73
CA ARG A 42 2.92 -0.68 13.40
C ARG A 42 1.82 -0.64 12.35
N TYR A 43 1.74 0.46 11.60
CA TYR A 43 0.88 0.58 10.43
C TYR A 43 1.71 0.70 9.16
N ARG A 44 1.19 0.13 8.09
CA ARG A 44 1.79 0.17 6.76
C ARG A 44 0.79 0.69 5.76
N VAL A 45 1.25 1.53 4.85
CA VAL A 45 0.43 2.08 3.77
C VAL A 45 0.63 1.26 2.51
N PHE A 46 -0.47 0.87 1.89
CA PHE A 46 -0.50 0.10 0.65
C PHE A 46 -1.46 0.75 -0.34
N PHE A 47 -1.25 0.53 -1.63
CA PHE A 47 -2.24 0.88 -2.65
C PHE A 47 -3.08 -0.35 -3.01
N PHE A 48 -4.32 -0.41 -2.55
CA PHE A 48 -5.26 -1.52 -2.79
C PHE A 48 -6.65 -1.01 -3.15
N GLY A 49 -7.29 -1.66 -4.13
CA GLY A 49 -8.67 -1.34 -4.52
C GLY A 49 -8.87 0.10 -4.98
N TYR A 50 -7.87 0.68 -5.66
CA TYR A 50 -7.86 2.09 -6.12
C TYR A 50 -7.71 3.14 -5.01
N GLU A 51 -7.35 2.75 -3.78
CA GLU A 51 -7.15 3.68 -2.67
C GLU A 51 -5.89 3.33 -1.87
N TYR A 52 -5.32 4.34 -1.19
CA TYR A 52 -4.30 4.11 -0.18
C TYR A 52 -4.94 3.66 1.13
N LYS A 53 -4.49 2.51 1.64
CA LYS A 53 -4.98 1.90 2.87
C LYS A 53 -3.84 1.79 3.87
N ALA A 54 -4.08 2.25 5.10
CA ALA A 54 -3.20 2.04 6.24
C ALA A 54 -3.70 0.81 7.02
N TRP A 55 -2.90 -0.25 7.07
CA TRP A 55 -3.23 -1.48 7.77
C TRP A 55 -2.12 -1.91 8.73
N ASN A 56 -2.51 -2.40 9.90
CA ASN A 56 -1.62 -3.12 10.80
C ASN A 56 -1.62 -4.64 10.50
N ARG A 57 -0.74 -5.39 11.15
CA ARG A 57 -0.61 -6.85 10.95
C ARG A 57 -1.92 -7.61 11.10
N GLN A 58 -2.72 -7.29 12.13
CA GLN A 58 -3.99 -7.97 12.40
C GLN A 58 -5.02 -7.70 11.29
N GLN A 59 -5.07 -6.47 10.80
CA GLN A 59 -5.93 -6.09 9.67
C GLN A 59 -5.50 -6.81 8.39
N ILE A 60 -4.20 -6.90 8.10
CA ILE A 60 -3.71 -7.65 6.93
C ILE A 60 -4.12 -9.13 7.03
N GLN A 61 -3.99 -9.74 8.21
CA GLN A 61 -4.44 -11.12 8.44
C GLN A 61 -5.95 -11.28 8.25
N ALA A 62 -6.75 -10.32 8.70
CA ALA A 62 -8.20 -10.32 8.47
C ALA A 62 -8.52 -10.21 6.97
N GLN A 63 -7.83 -9.34 6.23
CA GLN A 63 -7.99 -9.20 4.78
C GLN A 63 -7.61 -10.48 4.02
N LYS A 64 -6.60 -11.22 4.49
CA LYS A 64 -6.27 -12.56 3.98
C LYS A 64 -7.41 -13.55 4.22
N ARG A 65 -7.93 -13.59 5.45
CA ARG A 65 -9.01 -14.52 5.84
C ARG A 65 -10.27 -14.36 5.00
N ILE A 66 -10.63 -13.13 4.64
CA ILE A 66 -11.80 -12.86 3.78
C ILE A 66 -11.52 -13.05 2.28
N GLY A 67 -10.31 -13.49 1.90
CA GLY A 67 -9.94 -13.75 0.52
C GLY A 67 -9.54 -12.51 -0.30
N LEU A 68 -9.47 -11.32 0.30
CA LEU A 68 -9.05 -10.10 -0.41
C LEU A 68 -7.54 -10.14 -0.74
N LEU A 69 -6.75 -10.76 0.14
CA LEU A 69 -5.31 -10.94 -0.03
C LEU A 69 -4.98 -12.43 -0.15
N ARG A 70 -3.97 -12.78 -0.95
CA ARG A 70 -3.55 -14.17 -1.11
C ARG A 70 -3.11 -14.78 0.24
N ASN A 71 -3.71 -15.91 0.59
CA ASN A 71 -3.44 -16.61 1.85
C ASN A 71 -2.00 -17.09 2.01
N GLY A 72 -1.31 -17.38 0.89
CA GLY A 72 0.08 -17.84 0.91
C GLY A 72 1.13 -16.76 1.22
N LEU A 73 0.77 -15.47 1.19
CA LEU A 73 1.75 -14.38 1.37
C LEU A 73 2.05 -14.12 2.85
N LYS A 74 3.32 -13.96 3.21
CA LYS A 74 3.77 -13.61 4.56
C LYS A 74 3.55 -12.11 4.81
N VAL A 75 2.81 -11.79 5.88
CA VAL A 75 2.42 -10.41 6.26
C VAL A 75 3.61 -9.46 6.53
N GLY A 76 4.79 -9.99 6.82
CA GLY A 76 6.02 -9.20 6.90
C GLY A 76 6.65 -9.07 5.52
N GLU A 77 7.52 -10.03 5.20
CA GLU A 77 8.38 -10.03 4.01
C GLU A 77 7.68 -9.68 2.69
N ASP A 78 6.54 -10.30 2.38
CA ASP A 78 5.88 -10.09 1.08
C ASP A 78 5.14 -8.76 0.99
N PHE A 79 4.61 -8.28 2.12
CA PHE A 79 3.90 -7.01 2.17
C PHE A 79 4.86 -5.83 2.32
N ASP A 80 5.99 -6.00 2.98
CA ASP A 80 7.04 -4.98 3.10
C ASP A 80 7.54 -4.58 1.69
N LYS A 81 7.64 -5.53 0.76
CA LYS A 81 8.07 -5.27 -0.65
C LYS A 81 7.11 -4.38 -1.46
N ILE A 82 5.84 -4.30 -1.09
CA ILE A 82 4.81 -3.52 -1.79
C ILE A 82 4.27 -2.36 -0.94
N CYS A 83 4.94 -2.09 0.17
CA CYS A 83 4.60 -1.04 1.11
C CYS A 83 5.10 0.31 0.59
N PHE A 84 4.26 1.33 0.71
CA PHE A 84 4.59 2.71 0.36
C PHE A 84 5.13 3.52 1.55
N TYR A 85 4.80 3.10 2.77
CA TYR A 85 5.18 3.79 4.00
C TYR A 85 4.98 2.88 5.20
N ASP A 86 5.91 2.92 6.15
CA ASP A 86 5.87 2.13 7.38
C ASP A 86 6.12 3.02 8.59
N THR A 87 5.21 3.01 9.56
CA THR A 87 5.34 3.87 10.76
C THR A 87 6.54 3.51 11.64
N LEU A 88 7.13 2.30 11.52
CA LEU A 88 8.36 1.95 12.24
C LEU A 88 9.64 2.26 11.44
N ASN A 89 9.53 2.49 10.13
CA ASN A 89 10.67 2.84 9.30
C ASN A 89 10.23 3.85 8.23
N PRO A 90 9.90 5.09 8.63
CA PRO A 90 9.35 6.12 7.73
C PRO A 90 10.34 6.49 6.62
N ASP A 91 11.64 6.45 6.90
CA ASP A 91 12.70 6.86 5.96
C ASP A 91 13.05 5.76 4.94
N GLY A 92 12.62 4.52 5.18
CA GLY A 92 12.94 3.37 4.34
C GLY A 92 12.09 3.24 3.07
N TYR A 93 11.05 4.06 2.89
CA TYR A 93 10.08 3.92 1.81
C TYR A 93 9.85 5.26 1.11
N VAL A 94 10.50 5.41 -0.05
CA VAL A 94 10.36 6.49 -1.06
C VAL A 94 10.02 7.88 -0.50
N SER A 95 11.06 8.62 -0.11
CA SER A 95 11.06 10.08 -0.15
C SER A 95 11.02 10.54 -1.63
N TYR A 96 10.07 11.40 -1.98
CA TYR A 96 10.20 12.29 -3.15
C TYR A 96 10.70 13.64 -2.67
#